data_AF-A0A225VJ90-F1
#
_entry.id   AF-A0A225VJ90-F1
#
_cell.length_a   1.000
_cell.length_b   1.000
_cell.length_c   1.000
_cell.angle_alpha   90.00
_cell.angle_beta   90.00
_cell.angle_gamma   90.00
#
_symmetry.space_group_name_H-M   'P 1'
#
loop_
_entity.id
_entity.type
_entity.pdbx_description
1 polymer ?
#
loop_
_entity_poly.entity_id
_entity_poly.type
_entity_poly.pdbx_seq_one_letter_code
_entity_poly.pdbx_strand_id
1 'polypeptide(L)'
;MSKREVKVEGIRLPQLSGKMGESVDLYFEQLVQYFEVKNIGWKNGDQSFRILAITTANFKGNAAAWYKLDKRDINDMEDLTAKLTDEFMPPDLQERLRGQLYVLKQKNCPNL
;
A
#
# COMPACT_ATOMS: atom_id res chain seq x y z
N MET A 1 15.68 24.67 10.75
CA MET A 1 14.31 25.20 10.60
C MET A 1 13.41 24.06 10.15
N SER A 2 12.34 23.74 10.89
CA SER A 2 11.33 22.80 10.40
C SER A 2 10.66 23.42 9.18
N LYS A 3 10.77 22.80 8.01
CA LYS A 3 10.07 23.26 6.81
C LYS A 3 8.56 23.15 7.07
N ARG A 4 7.77 24.12 6.58
CA ARG A 4 6.30 24.14 6.75
C ARG A 4 5.63 23.22 5.74
N GLU A 5 4.57 22.51 6.12
CA GLU A 5 3.76 21.72 5.18
C GLU A 5 3.16 22.62 4.09
N VAL A 6 3.08 22.11 2.86
CA VAL A 6 2.66 22.87 1.68
C VAL A 6 1.50 22.22 0.94
N LYS A 7 0.58 23.06 0.45
CA LYS A 7 -0.47 22.61 -0.46
C LYS A 7 0.09 22.60 -1.89
N VAL A 8 0.26 21.42 -2.44
CA VAL A 8 0.63 21.19 -3.84
C VAL A 8 -0.60 20.70 -4.60
N GLU A 9 -0.98 21.44 -5.66
CA GLU A 9 -2.08 21.11 -6.56
C GLU A 9 -1.69 19.94 -7.49
N GLY A 10 -2.67 19.15 -7.92
CA GLY A 10 -2.44 18.00 -8.82
C GLY A 10 -1.91 16.71 -8.15
N ILE A 11 -1.35 16.81 -6.94
CA ILE A 11 -0.88 15.64 -6.16
C ILE A 11 -1.97 15.16 -5.22
N ARG A 12 -2.43 13.91 -5.44
CA ARG A 12 -3.48 13.26 -4.65
C ARG A 12 -2.88 12.25 -3.68
N LEU A 13 -3.55 12.06 -2.55
CA LEU A 13 -3.20 11.00 -1.61
C LEU A 13 -3.38 9.64 -2.31
N PRO A 14 -2.37 8.76 -2.32
CA PRO A 14 -2.49 7.43 -2.92
C PRO A 14 -3.60 6.61 -2.27
N GLN A 15 -4.20 5.70 -3.03
CA GLN A 15 -5.29 4.85 -2.58
C GLN A 15 -4.85 3.39 -2.62
N LEU A 16 -5.21 2.63 -1.58
CA LEU A 16 -5.04 1.17 -1.56
C LEU A 16 -6.43 0.53 -1.35
N SER A 17 -6.82 -0.39 -2.23
CA SER A 17 -8.12 -1.05 -2.15
C SER A 17 -8.05 -2.51 -1.67
N GLY A 18 -6.85 -3.11 -1.67
CA GLY A 18 -6.63 -4.50 -1.27
C GLY A 18 -7.10 -5.49 -2.33
N LYS A 19 -7.05 -5.10 -3.61
CA LYS A 19 -7.41 -5.96 -4.74
C LYS A 19 -6.22 -6.77 -5.21
N MET A 20 -6.50 -7.98 -5.72
CA MET A 20 -5.49 -8.81 -6.37
C MET A 20 -4.85 -8.05 -7.54
N GLY A 21 -3.52 -7.91 -7.51
CA GLY A 21 -2.75 -7.19 -8.52
C GLY A 21 -2.40 -5.74 -8.17
N GLU A 22 -2.94 -5.18 -7.09
CA GLU A 22 -2.36 -3.98 -6.48
C GLU A 22 -1.02 -4.33 -5.83
N SER A 23 -0.04 -3.42 -5.93
CA SER A 23 1.28 -3.56 -5.29
C SER A 23 1.34 -2.68 -4.06
N VAL A 24 1.60 -3.30 -2.90
CA VAL A 24 1.80 -2.58 -1.64
C VAL A 24 3.07 -1.73 -1.71
N ASP A 25 4.14 -2.27 -2.28
CA ASP A 25 5.41 -1.54 -2.47
C ASP A 25 5.20 -0.25 -3.28
N LEU A 26 4.56 -0.34 -4.45
CA LEU A 26 4.29 0.83 -5.29
C LEU A 26 3.39 1.85 -4.57
N TYR A 27 2.42 1.38 -3.80
CA TYR A 27 1.58 2.26 -2.97
C TYR A 27 2.40 3.04 -1.95
N PHE A 28 3.36 2.38 -1.27
CA PHE A 28 4.24 3.05 -0.31
C PHE A 28 5.20 4.04 -0.98
N GLU A 29 5.76 3.71 -2.14
CA GLU A 29 6.58 4.66 -2.91
C GLU A 29 5.79 5.94 -3.24
N GLN A 30 4.54 5.79 -3.69
CA GLN A 30 3.66 6.92 -3.98
C GLN A 30 3.33 7.74 -2.72
N LEU A 31 3.17 7.09 -1.56
CA LEU A 31 2.94 7.79 -0.28
C LEU A 31 4.15 8.60 0.14
N VAL A 32 5.36 8.03 0.03
CA VAL A 32 6.61 8.75 0.32
C VAL A 32 6.70 9.99 -0.55
N GLN A 33 6.45 9.87 -1.86
CA GLN A 33 6.42 11.02 -2.77
C GLN A 33 5.38 12.06 -2.36
N TYR A 34 4.17 11.63 -1.97
CA TYR A 34 3.12 12.52 -1.48
C TYR A 34 3.58 13.32 -0.26
N PHE A 35 4.18 12.65 0.73
CA PHE A 35 4.66 13.29 1.95
C PHE A 35 5.83 14.23 1.68
N GLU A 36 6.80 13.82 0.87
CA GLU A 36 7.97 14.62 0.54
C GLU A 36 7.59 15.91 -0.20
N VAL A 37 6.72 15.80 -1.22
CA VAL A 37 6.25 16.95 -2.00
C VAL A 37 5.43 17.92 -1.15
N LYS A 38 4.65 17.42 -0.18
CA LYS A 38 3.89 18.26 0.75
C LYS A 38 4.68 18.68 1.99
N ASN A 39 5.94 18.27 2.09
CA ASN A 39 6.82 18.52 3.21
C ASN A 39 6.19 18.08 4.55
N ILE A 40 5.56 16.91 4.55
CA ILE A 40 5.01 16.25 5.72
C ILE A 40 6.14 15.42 6.35
N GLY A 41 6.39 15.63 7.65
CA GLY A 41 7.45 14.96 8.39
C GLY A 41 7.13 13.50 8.74
N TRP A 42 6.99 12.64 7.73
CA TRP A 42 6.52 11.26 7.90
C TRP A 42 7.49 10.33 8.63
N LYS A 43 8.78 10.69 8.69
CA LYS A 43 9.82 9.99 9.45
C LYS A 43 9.94 10.46 10.91
N ASN A 44 9.11 11.42 11.34
CA ASN A 44 9.11 11.89 12.72
C ASN A 44 8.25 10.95 13.57
N GLY A 45 8.90 10.20 14.48
CA GLY A 45 8.22 9.26 15.38
C GLY A 45 7.14 9.91 16.25
N ASP A 46 7.30 11.19 16.61
CA ASP A 46 6.28 11.93 17.38
C ASP A 46 4.98 12.16 16.58
N GLN A 47 5.02 11.95 15.27
CA GLN A 47 3.88 12.11 14.35
C GLN A 47 3.33 10.78 13.85
N SER A 48 3.83 9.62 14.30
CA SER A 48 3.45 8.30 13.77
C SER A 48 1.94 8.09 13.68
N PHE A 49 1.19 8.41 14.73
CA PHE A 49 -0.27 8.28 14.74
C PHE A 49 -0.95 9.16 13.68
N ARG A 50 -0.47 10.40 13.51
CA ARG A 50 -1.00 11.33 12.50
C ARG A 50 -0.71 10.82 11.09
N ILE A 51 0.50 10.32 10.85
CA ILE A 51 0.92 9.79 9.55
C ILE A 51 0.10 8.54 9.22
N LEU A 52 -0.08 7.64 10.18
CA LEU A 52 -0.98 6.48 10.04
C LEU A 52 -2.41 6.89 9.70
N ALA A 53 -2.95 7.91 10.38
CA ALA A 53 -4.29 8.41 10.09
C ALA A 53 -4.41 8.97 8.67
N ILE A 54 -3.41 9.72 8.19
CA ILE A 54 -3.39 10.22 6.80
C ILE A 54 -3.33 9.06 5.81
N THR A 55 -2.40 8.13 6.01
CA THR A 55 -2.21 6.96 5.14
C THR A 55 -3.50 6.13 5.01
N THR A 56 -4.10 5.79 6.15
CA THR A 56 -5.25 4.87 6.22
C THR A 56 -6.58 5.53 5.84
N ALA A 57 -6.65 6.87 5.85
CA ALA A 57 -7.85 7.62 5.45
C ALA A 57 -8.27 7.35 3.99
N ASN A 58 -7.32 6.93 3.14
CA ASN A 58 -7.60 6.61 1.75
C ASN A 58 -7.58 5.11 1.45
N PHE A 59 -7.66 4.25 2.46
CA PHE A 59 -7.97 2.85 2.23
C PHE A 59 -9.41 2.69 1.72
N LYS A 60 -9.61 1.72 0.83
CA LYS A 60 -10.92 1.32 0.30
C LYS A 60 -11.05 -0.20 0.33
N GLY A 61 -12.26 -0.70 0.06
CA GLY A 61 -12.51 -2.13 -0.15
C GLY A 61 -11.94 -3.02 0.95
N ASN A 62 -11.19 -4.04 0.54
CA ASN A 62 -10.62 -5.04 1.42
C ASN A 62 -9.58 -4.44 2.36
N ALA A 63 -8.73 -3.52 1.89
CA ALA A 63 -7.73 -2.87 2.74
C ALA A 63 -8.37 -2.08 3.89
N ALA A 64 -9.48 -1.39 3.63
CA ALA A 64 -10.21 -0.66 4.68
C ALA A 64 -10.92 -1.60 5.67
N ALA A 65 -11.44 -2.73 5.19
CA ALA A 65 -12.07 -3.75 6.04
C ALA A 65 -11.02 -4.41 6.96
N TRP A 66 -9.90 -4.84 6.38
CA TRP A 66 -8.75 -5.41 7.07
C TRP A 66 -8.21 -4.48 8.17
N TYR A 67 -7.92 -3.22 7.82
CA TYR A 67 -7.37 -2.27 8.79
C TYR A 67 -8.28 -2.05 10.00
N LYS A 68 -9.62 -2.09 9.82
CA LYS A 68 -10.56 -1.94 10.94
C LYS A 68 -10.44 -3.08 11.96
N LEU A 69 -10.08 -4.27 11.52
CA LEU A 69 -9.92 -5.46 12.36
C LEU A 69 -8.56 -5.39 13.09
N ASP A 70 -7.49 -5.02 12.38
CA ASP A 70 -6.11 -5.17 12.88
C ASP A 70 -5.48 -3.87 13.44
N LYS A 71 -6.18 -2.73 13.40
CA LYS A 71 -5.65 -1.41 13.79
C LYS A 71 -5.02 -1.32 15.19
N ARG A 72 -5.35 -2.23 16.11
CA ARG A 72 -4.89 -2.16 17.50
C ARG A 72 -3.41 -2.50 17.63
N ASP A 73 -2.88 -3.24 16.66
CA ASP A 73 -1.53 -3.76 16.69
C ASP A 73 -0.61 -3.02 15.69
N ILE A 74 -0.99 -1.82 15.26
CA ILE A 74 -0.24 -1.01 14.28
C ILE A 74 0.17 0.30 14.95
N ASN A 75 1.46 0.45 15.27
CA ASN A 75 1.95 1.60 16.03
C ASN A 75 2.57 2.68 15.14
N ASP A 76 3.15 2.28 14.01
CA ASP A 76 3.81 3.18 13.08
C ASP A 76 3.73 2.69 11.62
N MET A 77 4.38 3.44 10.72
CA MET A 77 4.40 3.14 9.30
C MET A 77 5.19 1.87 8.96
N GLU A 78 6.15 1.46 9.78
CA GLU A 78 6.93 0.23 9.56
C GLU A 78 6.05 -1.00 9.87
N ASP A 79 5.36 -0.98 11.01
CA ASP A 79 4.35 -1.98 11.39
C ASP A 79 3.27 -2.11 10.30
N LEU A 80 2.75 -0.98 9.83
CA LEU A 80 1.72 -0.95 8.78
C LEU A 80 2.24 -1.57 7.48
N THR A 81 3.49 -1.26 7.10
CA THR A 81 4.10 -1.77 5.86
C THR A 81 4.25 -3.28 5.92
N ALA A 82 4.86 -3.80 6.98
CA ALA A 82 5.08 -5.24 7.14
C ALA A 82 3.76 -6.01 7.08
N LYS A 83 2.73 -5.52 7.78
CA LYS A 83 1.43 -6.17 7.85
C LYS A 83 0.63 -6.12 6.54
N LEU A 84 0.69 -5.00 5.81
CA LEU A 84 0.07 -4.93 4.48
C LEU A 84 0.77 -5.85 3.49
N THR A 85 2.10 -5.95 3.54
CA THR A 85 2.85 -6.86 2.69
C THR A 85 2.51 -8.32 3.00
N ASP A 86 2.46 -8.71 4.27
CA ASP A 86 2.07 -10.07 4.66
C ASP A 86 0.65 -10.44 4.19
N GLU A 87 -0.32 -9.55 4.40
CA GLU A 87 -1.73 -9.79 4.03
C GLU A 87 -1.98 -9.76 2.52
N PHE A 88 -1.45 -8.75 1.81
CA PHE A 88 -1.82 -8.46 0.42
C PHE A 88 -0.76 -8.88 -0.61
N MET A 89 0.45 -9.23 -0.18
CA MET A 89 1.52 -9.75 -1.03
C MET A 89 1.96 -11.14 -0.56
N PRO A 90 1.17 -12.19 -0.88
CA PRO A 90 1.52 -13.52 -0.44
C PRO A 90 2.87 -13.95 -1.06
N PRO A 91 3.70 -14.70 -0.31
CA PRO A 91 5.04 -15.13 -0.73
C PRO A 91 5.03 -16.01 -2.00
N ASP A 92 3.86 -16.53 -2.38
CA ASP A 92 3.62 -17.36 -3.56
C ASP A 92 3.39 -16.55 -4.84
N LEU A 93 3.57 -15.22 -4.86
CA LEU A 93 3.25 -14.41 -6.04
C LEU A 93 3.91 -14.95 -7.32
N GLN A 94 5.15 -15.45 -7.22
CA GLN A 94 5.83 -16.11 -8.34
C GLN A 94 5.16 -17.43 -8.77
N GLU A 95 4.72 -18.25 -7.82
CA GLU A 95 4.02 -19.51 -8.07
C GLU A 95 2.62 -19.26 -8.65
N ARG A 96 1.93 -18.23 -8.17
CA ARG A 96 0.64 -17.78 -8.67
C ARG A 96 0.74 -17.19 -10.07
N LEU A 97 1.75 -16.36 -10.33
CA LEU A 97 2.05 -15.85 -11.67
C LEU A 97 2.44 -16.99 -12.62
N ARG A 98 3.23 -17.97 -12.15
CA ARG A 98 3.57 -19.18 -12.90
C ARG A 98 2.32 -19.99 -13.23
N GLY A 99 1.42 -20.20 -12.27
CA GLY A 99 0.12 -20.84 -12.48
C GLY A 99 -0.74 -20.12 -13.52
N GLN A 100 -0.84 -18.79 -13.44
CA GLN A 100 -1.56 -17.98 -14.42
C GLN A 100 -0.97 -18.10 -15.82
N LEU A 101 0.36 -18.10 -15.96
CA LEU A 101 1.04 -18.34 -17.24
C LEU A 101 0.75 -19.73 -17.81
N TYR A 102 0.73 -20.77 -16.97
CA TYR A 102 0.38 -22.13 -17.41
C TYR A 102 -1.07 -22.21 -17.91
N VAL A 103 -2.02 -21.61 -17.19
CA VAL A 103 -3.44 -21.55 -17.59
C VAL A 103 -3.61 -20.77 -18.90
N LEU A 104 -2.88 -19.67 -19.10
CA LEU A 104 -2.91 -18.87 -20.33
C LEU A 104 -2.32 -19.64 -21.53
N LYS A 105 -1.23 -20.39 -21.34
CA LYS A 105 -0.68 -21.27 -22.38
C LYS A 105 -1.65 -22.38 -22.77
N GLN A 106 -2.39 -22.95 -21.82
CA GLN A 106 -3.38 -24.01 -22.09
C GLN A 106 -4.57 -23.53 -22.92
N LYS A 107 -5.04 -22.29 -22.73
CA LYS A 107 -6.16 -21.74 -23.54
C LYS A 107 -5.78 -21.39 -24.98
N ASN A 108 -4.51 -21.15 -25.26
CA ASN A 108 -4.03 -20.72 -26.58
C ASN A 108 -3.46 -21.85 -27.44
N CYS A 109 -3.55 -23.11 -27.02
CA CYS A 109 -3.15 -24.26 -27.84
C CYS A 109 -4.32 -25.26 -27.96
N PRO A 110 -5.22 -25.10 -28.94
CA PRO A 110 -6.31 -26.06 -29.17
C PRO A 110 -5.84 -27.40 -29.75
N ASN A 111 -4.57 -27.56 -30.11
CA ASN A 111 -4.04 -28.80 -30.69
C ASN A 111 -2.65 -29.08 -30.13
N LEU A 112 -2.57 -30.09 -29.26
CA LEU A 112 -1.38 -30.92 -29.05
C LEU A 112 -1.84 -32.37 -29.25
#